data_AF-A0A0F9R799-F1
#
_entry.id   AF-A0A0F9R799-F1
#
_cell.length_a   1.000
_cell.length_b   1.000
_cell.length_c   1.000
_cell.angle_alpha   90.00
_cell.angle_beta   90.00
_cell.angle_gamma   90.00
#
_symmetry.space_group_name_H-M   'P 1'
#
loop_
_entity.id
_entity.type
_entity.pdbx_description
1 polymer ?
#
loop_
_entity_poly.entity_id
_entity_poly.type
_entity_poly.pdbx_seq_one_letter_code
_entity_poly.pdbx_strand_id
1 'polypeptide(L)'
;MSKPDLKCKSNKYVVKDSGERQDFETGAQRDMQSGKPRFDLIPLGPLRRLADLYSAGAEKYGPNNWRKGIPLQRTLASLERHLADWIEGKIDEDHGAAVLWNMMALMWTEDEIAASGLPTELDDLVDRIRED
;
A
#
# COMPACT_ATOMS: atom_id res chain seq x y z
N MET A 1 -7.68 1.30 51.83
CA MET A 1 -7.10 2.07 50.70
C MET A 1 -7.95 1.79 49.47
N SER A 2 -8.66 2.80 48.97
CA SER A 2 -9.54 2.67 47.80
C SER A 2 -8.68 2.53 46.53
N LYS A 3 -9.03 1.59 45.65
CA LYS A 3 -8.38 1.46 44.33
C LYS A 3 -8.64 2.74 43.53
N PRO A 4 -7.64 3.27 42.80
CA PRO A 4 -7.87 4.44 41.97
C PRO A 4 -8.81 4.07 40.82
N ASP A 5 -9.87 4.86 40.67
CA ASP A 5 -10.77 4.81 39.52
C ASP A 5 -9.96 5.01 38.24
N LEU A 6 -9.78 3.95 37.45
CA LEU A 6 -9.38 4.08 36.06
C LEU A 6 -10.52 4.78 35.31
N LYS A 7 -10.47 6.11 35.25
CA LYS A 7 -11.26 6.88 34.29
C LYS A 7 -10.82 6.44 32.89
N CYS A 8 -11.62 5.58 32.27
CA CYS A 8 -11.48 5.20 30.87
C CYS A 8 -11.46 6.49 30.04
N LYS A 9 -10.31 6.83 29.46
CA LYS A 9 -10.20 7.94 28.52
C LYS A 9 -11.15 7.62 27.36
N SER A 10 -12.08 8.55 27.07
CA SER A 10 -12.98 8.42 25.92
C SER A 10 -12.16 8.09 24.68
N ASN A 11 -12.48 6.94 24.08
CA ASN A 11 -11.71 6.40 22.97
C ASN A 11 -11.82 7.40 21.81
N LYS A 12 -10.68 7.95 21.34
CA LYS A 12 -10.63 8.92 20.23
C LYS A 12 -11.07 8.35 18.88
N TYR A 13 -11.40 7.06 18.82
CA TYR A 13 -11.64 6.31 17.60
C TYR A 13 -13.11 5.91 17.50
N VAL A 14 -13.70 6.25 16.35
CA VAL A 14 -15.03 5.76 15.97
C VAL A 14 -14.91 4.30 15.56
N VAL A 15 -15.62 3.43 16.27
CA VAL A 15 -15.74 2.01 15.88
C VAL A 15 -16.68 1.94 14.69
N LYS A 16 -16.18 1.43 13.55
CA LYS A 16 -17.00 1.15 12.38
C LYS A 16 -17.81 -0.12 12.60
N ASP A 17 -19.06 -0.13 12.16
CA ASP A 17 -20.04 -1.17 12.42
C ASP A 17 -20.90 -1.39 11.17
N SER A 18 -20.98 -2.63 10.67
CA SER A 18 -21.79 -2.97 9.49
C SER A 18 -23.27 -3.18 9.81
N GLY A 19 -23.65 -3.25 11.09
CA GLY A 19 -25.00 -3.61 11.55
C GLY A 19 -25.28 -5.12 11.53
N GLU A 20 -24.33 -5.95 11.08
CA GLU A 20 -24.46 -7.41 11.03
C GLU A 20 -23.38 -8.09 11.88
N ARG A 21 -23.64 -9.32 12.36
CA ARG A 21 -22.74 -10.04 13.25
C ARG A 21 -22.49 -11.47 12.81
N GLN A 22 -21.26 -11.89 13.00
CA GLN A 22 -20.86 -13.28 13.06
C GLN A 22 -20.80 -13.70 14.53
N ASP A 23 -21.60 -14.70 14.88
CA ASP A 23 -21.57 -15.36 16.18
C ASP A 23 -20.56 -16.52 16.18
N PHE A 24 -19.87 -16.69 17.31
CA PHE A 24 -18.94 -17.80 17.55
C PHE A 24 -19.45 -18.65 18.72
N GLU A 25 -19.17 -19.96 18.70
CA GLU A 25 -19.63 -20.90 19.73
C GLU A 25 -19.18 -20.53 21.16
N THR A 26 -18.11 -19.75 21.28
CA THR A 26 -17.59 -19.22 22.56
C THR A 26 -18.45 -18.09 23.14
N GLY A 27 -19.50 -17.65 22.45
CA GLY A 27 -20.32 -16.49 22.80
C GLY A 27 -19.74 -15.16 22.33
N ALA A 28 -18.60 -15.17 21.63
CA ALA A 28 -18.06 -13.96 21.01
C ALA A 28 -18.89 -13.56 19.78
N GLN A 29 -18.97 -12.26 19.53
CA GLN A 29 -19.58 -11.68 18.33
C GLN A 29 -18.58 -10.75 17.64
N ARG A 30 -18.57 -10.77 16.31
CA ARG A 30 -17.74 -9.84 15.53
C ARG A 30 -18.49 -9.35 14.30
N ASP A 31 -18.17 -8.13 13.89
CA ASP A 31 -18.73 -7.52 12.68
C ASP A 31 -18.37 -8.35 11.43
N MET A 32 -19.27 -8.38 10.44
CA MET A 32 -19.11 -9.22 9.25
C MET A 32 -17.81 -8.92 8.49
N GLN A 33 -17.20 -9.95 7.92
CA GLN A 33 -15.97 -9.79 7.13
C GLN A 33 -16.24 -9.28 5.71
N SER A 34 -17.47 -9.43 5.21
CA SER A 34 -17.88 -8.98 3.87
C SER A 34 -17.65 -7.47 3.68
N GLY A 35 -17.20 -7.08 2.49
CA GLY A 35 -16.95 -5.67 2.14
C GLY A 35 -15.70 -5.05 2.76
N LYS A 36 -14.88 -5.81 3.50
CA LYS A 36 -13.62 -5.32 4.11
C LYS A 36 -12.39 -5.81 3.36
N PRO A 37 -11.32 -4.99 3.27
CA PRO A 37 -10.05 -5.44 2.72
C PRO A 37 -9.49 -6.64 3.48
N ARG A 38 -9.10 -7.68 2.73
CA ARG A 38 -8.57 -8.95 3.25
C ARG A 38 -7.04 -9.00 3.19
N PHE A 39 -6.40 -8.12 3.97
CA PHE A 39 -4.93 -8.08 4.06
C PHE A 39 -4.33 -9.43 4.50
N ASP A 40 -5.07 -10.21 5.28
CA ASP A 40 -4.71 -11.55 5.72
C ASP A 40 -4.54 -12.56 4.58
N LEU A 41 -5.09 -12.30 3.40
CA LEU A 41 -4.94 -13.15 2.22
C LEU A 41 -3.71 -12.82 1.37
N ILE A 42 -2.97 -11.75 1.68
CA ILE A 42 -1.78 -11.37 0.94
C ILE A 42 -0.62 -12.29 1.37
N PRO A 43 0.03 -13.01 0.44
CA PRO A 43 1.09 -13.94 0.80
C PRO A 43 2.30 -13.19 1.38
N LEU A 44 2.80 -13.67 2.52
CA LEU A 44 3.92 -13.03 3.24
C LEU A 44 5.25 -13.10 2.46
N GLY A 45 5.46 -14.13 1.64
CA GLY A 45 6.71 -14.30 0.87
C GLY A 45 6.96 -13.13 -0.09
N PRO A 46 6.05 -12.84 -1.04
CA PRO A 46 6.14 -11.65 -1.89
C PRO A 46 6.22 -10.33 -1.12
N LEU A 47 5.47 -10.18 -0.02
CA LEU A 47 5.57 -8.99 0.83
C LEU A 47 6.97 -8.80 1.43
N ARG A 48 7.63 -9.89 1.82
CA ARG A 48 9.01 -9.82 2.33
C ARG A 48 9.99 -9.36 1.27
N ARG A 49 9.93 -9.92 0.05
CA ARG A 49 10.77 -9.51 -1.09
C ARG A 49 10.62 -8.02 -1.40
N LEU A 50 9.38 -7.54 -1.39
CA LEU A 50 9.05 -6.14 -1.57
C LEU A 50 9.60 -5.24 -0.45
N ALA A 51 9.50 -5.68 0.82
CA ALA A 51 10.08 -4.96 1.95
C ALA A 51 11.62 -4.89 1.89
N ASP A 52 12.27 -5.98 1.43
CA ASP A 52 13.72 -6.00 1.22
C ASP A 52 14.12 -4.99 0.12
N LEU A 53 13.34 -4.87 -0.96
CA LEU A 53 13.57 -3.84 -1.99
C LEU A 53 13.38 -2.40 -1.46
N TYR A 54 12.37 -2.14 -0.63
CA TYR A 54 12.25 -0.85 0.06
C TYR A 54 13.46 -0.57 0.96
N SER A 55 13.98 -1.59 1.63
CA SER A 55 15.16 -1.47 2.50
C SER A 55 16.40 -1.09 1.70
N ALA A 56 16.67 -1.80 0.59
CA ALA A 56 17.77 -1.48 -0.33
C ALA A 56 17.63 -0.06 -0.93
N GLY A 57 16.42 0.34 -1.30
CA GLY A 57 16.14 1.70 -1.76
C GLY A 57 16.37 2.76 -0.68
N ALA A 58 16.01 2.47 0.56
CA ALA A 58 16.22 3.36 1.70
C ALA A 58 17.70 3.52 2.07
N GLU A 59 18.50 2.45 1.98
CA GLU A 59 19.95 2.53 2.14
C GLU A 59 20.59 3.40 1.05
N LYS A 60 20.13 3.26 -0.20
CA LYS A 60 20.70 3.96 -1.35
C LYS A 60 20.29 5.43 -1.46
N TYR A 61 19.02 5.74 -1.21
CA TYR A 61 18.43 7.06 -1.47
C TYR A 61 17.90 7.76 -0.20
N GLY A 62 18.00 7.11 0.95
CA GLY A 62 17.37 7.53 2.20
C GLY A 62 15.93 7.01 2.34
N PRO A 63 15.43 6.88 3.58
CA PRO A 63 14.08 6.40 3.85
C PRO A 63 13.02 7.30 3.20
N ASN A 64 11.97 6.68 2.64
CA ASN A 64 10.84 7.38 2.02
C ASN A 64 11.20 8.33 0.86
N ASN A 65 12.36 8.17 0.20
CA ASN A 65 12.75 9.04 -0.93
C ASN A 65 11.70 9.09 -2.04
N TRP A 66 11.06 7.95 -2.33
CA TRP A 66 9.99 7.82 -3.33
C TRP A 66 8.77 8.71 -3.03
N ARG A 67 8.55 9.09 -1.77
CA ARG A 67 7.44 9.98 -1.38
C ARG A 67 7.62 11.43 -1.80
N LYS A 68 8.80 11.81 -2.31
CA LYS A 68 9.02 13.14 -2.91
C LYS A 68 8.31 13.29 -4.26
N GLY A 69 7.74 12.21 -4.78
CA GLY A 69 7.11 12.17 -6.09
C GLY A 69 8.10 11.78 -7.19
N ILE A 70 7.63 10.95 -8.11
CA ILE A 70 8.34 10.56 -9.33
C ILE A 70 7.32 10.71 -10.47
N PRO A 71 7.66 11.31 -11.62
CA PRO A 71 6.73 11.38 -12.75
C PRO A 71 6.21 9.98 -13.11
N LEU A 72 4.90 9.86 -13.33
CA LEU A 72 4.24 8.58 -13.55
C LEU A 72 4.79 7.87 -14.79
N GLN A 73 5.08 8.59 -15.86
CA GLN A 73 5.68 8.02 -17.09
C GLN A 73 7.06 7.42 -16.81
N ARG A 74 7.86 8.05 -15.93
CA ARG A 74 9.18 7.53 -15.54
C ARG A 74 9.05 6.24 -14.72
N THR A 75 8.09 6.19 -13.81
CA THR A 75 7.82 5.01 -12.98
C THR A 75 7.26 3.87 -13.83
N LEU A 76 6.31 4.15 -14.73
CA LEU A 76 5.75 3.19 -15.68
C LEU A 76 6.84 2.58 -16.58
N ALA A 77 7.72 3.41 -17.16
CA ALA A 77 8.82 2.92 -17.97
C ALA A 77 9.77 2.00 -17.17
N SER A 78 9.92 2.21 -15.86
CA SER A 78 10.70 1.30 -15.01
C SER A 78 9.96 0.00 -14.73
N LEU A 79 8.66 0.06 -14.48
CA LEU A 79 7.79 -1.11 -14.34
C LEU A 79 7.89 -2.02 -15.58
N GLU A 80 7.76 -1.45 -16.77
CA GLU A 80 7.79 -2.17 -18.03
C GLU A 80 9.12 -2.91 -18.25
N ARG A 81 10.25 -2.29 -17.90
CA ARG A 81 11.57 -2.95 -17.99
C ARG A 81 11.70 -4.14 -17.04
N HIS A 82 11.33 -3.98 -15.77
CA HIS A 82 11.38 -5.11 -14.83
C HIS A 82 10.38 -6.21 -15.22
N LEU A 83 9.22 -5.87 -15.79
CA LEU A 83 8.28 -6.86 -16.30
C LEU A 83 8.87 -7.61 -17.50
N ALA A 84 9.49 -6.92 -18.46
CA ALA A 84 10.17 -7.54 -19.59
C ALA A 84 11.30 -8.48 -19.12
N ASP A 85 12.16 -8.02 -18.22
CA ASP A 85 13.25 -8.81 -17.65
C ASP A 85 12.73 -10.07 -16.92
N TRP A 86 11.63 -9.94 -16.18
CA TRP A 86 10.96 -11.07 -15.53
C TRP A 86 10.43 -12.08 -16.56
N ILE A 87 9.79 -11.62 -17.63
CA ILE A 87 9.29 -12.47 -18.72
C ILE A 87 10.45 -13.20 -19.41
N GLU A 88 11.59 -12.55 -19.58
CA GLU A 88 12.81 -13.13 -20.13
C GLU A 88 13.50 -14.11 -19.16
N GLY A 89 13.03 -14.22 -17.91
CA GLY A 89 13.58 -15.13 -16.90
C GLY A 89 14.91 -14.67 -16.31
N LYS A 90 15.18 -13.37 -16.33
CA LYS A 90 16.37 -12.80 -15.69
C LYS A 90 16.29 -12.91 -14.17
N ILE A 91 17.46 -13.07 -13.54
CA ILE A 91 17.60 -13.35 -12.10
C ILE A 91 18.68 -12.48 -11.43
N ASP A 92 19.23 -11.51 -12.16
CA ASP A 92 20.24 -10.58 -11.66
C ASP A 92 19.65 -9.57 -10.65
N GLU A 93 18.33 -9.35 -10.71
CA GLU A 93 17.58 -8.61 -9.69
C GLU A 93 16.29 -9.34 -9.30
N ASP A 94 15.68 -8.91 -8.19
CA ASP A 94 14.32 -9.31 -7.87
C ASP A 94 13.31 -8.50 -8.71
N HIS A 95 13.22 -8.83 -10.00
CA HIS A 95 12.35 -8.10 -10.94
C HIS A 95 10.87 -8.15 -10.53
N GLY A 96 10.43 -9.20 -9.85
CA GLY A 96 9.05 -9.33 -9.38
C GLY A 96 8.73 -8.36 -8.24
N ALA A 97 9.63 -8.23 -7.27
CA ALA A 97 9.53 -7.20 -6.24
C ALA A 97 9.60 -5.80 -6.86
N ALA A 98 10.43 -5.60 -7.88
CA ALA A 98 10.53 -4.31 -8.58
C ALA A 98 9.25 -3.95 -9.35
N VAL A 99 8.58 -4.90 -9.99
CA VAL A 99 7.26 -4.69 -10.60
C VAL A 99 6.23 -4.29 -9.53
N LEU A 100 6.16 -5.00 -8.41
CA LEU A 100 5.25 -4.67 -7.30
C LEU A 100 5.54 -3.28 -6.72
N TRP A 101 6.82 -2.95 -6.54
CA TRP A 101 7.23 -1.64 -6.01
C TRP A 101 6.82 -0.50 -6.94
N ASN A 102 7.07 -0.64 -8.25
CA ASN A 102 6.69 0.41 -9.21
C ASN A 102 5.17 0.57 -9.29
N MET A 103 4.40 -0.53 -9.25
CA MET A 103 2.93 -0.45 -9.26
C MET A 103 2.40 0.26 -8.00
N MET A 104 2.94 -0.06 -6.82
CA MET A 104 2.55 0.67 -5.60
C MET A 104 2.97 2.14 -5.63
N ALA A 105 4.14 2.46 -6.19
CA ALA A 105 4.60 3.83 -6.31
C ALA A 105 3.70 4.65 -7.26
N LEU A 106 3.24 4.04 -8.38
CA LEU A 106 2.25 4.64 -9.28
C LEU A 106 0.95 4.94 -8.54
N MET A 107 0.31 3.91 -7.94
CA MET A 107 -0.96 4.05 -7.22
C MET A 107 -0.88 5.09 -6.11
N TRP A 108 0.18 5.06 -5.30
CA TRP A 108 0.34 6.03 -4.22
C TRP A 108 0.53 7.45 -4.76
N THR A 109 1.29 7.62 -5.84
CA THR A 109 1.50 8.95 -6.44
C THR A 109 0.18 9.50 -7.00
N GLU A 110 -0.66 8.66 -7.63
CA GLU A 110 -2.00 9.03 -8.09
C GLU A 110 -2.88 9.48 -6.91
N ASP A 111 -2.92 8.70 -5.82
CA ASP A 111 -3.67 9.03 -4.61
C ASP A 111 -3.22 10.38 -4.00
N GLU A 112 -1.93 10.64 -3.95
CA GLU A 112 -1.39 11.89 -3.40
C GLU A 112 -1.61 13.09 -4.32
N ILE A 113 -1.56 12.91 -5.65
CA ILE A 113 -1.95 13.96 -6.60
C ILE A 113 -3.43 14.30 -6.39
N ALA A 114 -4.30 13.29 -6.31
CA ALA A 114 -5.74 13.48 -6.09
C ALA A 114 -6.03 14.15 -4.73
N ALA A 115 -5.26 13.82 -3.70
CA ALA A 115 -5.34 14.43 -2.37
C ALA A 115 -4.64 15.81 -2.27
N SER A 116 -4.08 16.34 -3.37
CA SER A 116 -3.27 17.57 -3.40
C SER A 116 -2.00 17.54 -2.52
N GLY A 117 -1.51 16.34 -2.19
CA GLY A 117 -0.24 16.09 -1.47
C GLY A 117 0.99 16.15 -2.38
N LEU A 118 0.83 15.95 -3.68
CA LEU A 118 1.88 16.07 -4.69
C LEU A 118 1.47 16.93 -5.89
N PRO A 119 2.43 17.53 -6.63
CA PRO A 119 2.14 18.37 -7.80
C PRO A 119 1.45 17.57 -8.92
N THR A 120 0.44 18.18 -9.57
CA THR A 120 -0.32 17.57 -10.66
C THR A 120 0.53 17.28 -11.90
N GLU A 121 1.65 17.97 -12.07
CA GLU A 121 2.60 17.79 -13.16
C GLU A 121 3.31 16.43 -13.12
N LEU A 122 3.25 15.72 -11.99
CA LEU A 122 3.75 14.36 -11.90
C LEU A 122 2.84 13.35 -12.64
N ASP A 123 1.58 13.67 -12.92
CA ASP A 123 0.73 12.87 -13.82
C ASP A 123 0.99 13.25 -15.28
N ASP A 124 2.14 12.80 -15.77
CA ASP A 124 2.66 13.02 -17.13
C ASP A 124 2.37 11.86 -18.09
N LEU A 125 1.42 10.98 -17.76
CA LEU A 125 1.04 9.87 -18.65
C LEU A 125 0.40 10.39 -19.95
N VAL A 126 0.98 9.97 -21.07
CA VAL A 126 0.63 10.48 -22.41
C VAL A 126 -0.74 9.98 -22.89
N ASP A 127 -1.08 8.73 -22.60
CA ASP A 127 -2.28 8.05 -23.11
C ASP A 127 -3.38 7.87 -22.05
N ARG A 128 -3.30 8.59 -20.92
CA ARG A 128 -4.29 8.47 -19.85
C ARG A 128 -5.64 9.01 -20.34
N ILE A 129 -6.65 8.14 -20.37
CA ILE A 129 -8.04 8.57 -20.54
C ILE A 129 -8.41 9.36 -19.29
N ARG A 130 -8.74 10.64 -19.47
CA ARG A 130 -9.27 11.50 -18.42
C ARG A 130 -10.78 11.49 -18.59
N GLU A 131 -11.50 11.10 -17.55
CA GLU A 131 -12.95 11.28 -17.52
C GLU A 131 -13.25 12.76 -17.26
N ASP A 132 -14.16 13.32 -18.04
CA ASP A 132 -14.59 14.73 -18.01
C ASP A 132 -15.38 15.09 -16.73
#